data_AF-A0A2A4TUX2-F1
#
_entry.id   AF-A0A2A4TUX2-F1
#
_cell.length_a   1.000
_cell.length_b   1.000
_cell.length_c   1.000
_cell.angle_alpha   90.00
_cell.angle_beta   90.00
_cell.angle_gamma   90.00
#
_symmetry.space_group_name_H-M   'P 1'
#
loop_
_entity.id
_entity.type
_entity.pdbx_description
1 polymer ?
#
loop_
_entity_poly.entity_id
_entity_poly.type
_entity_poly.pdbx_seq_one_letter_code
_entity_poly.pdbx_strand_id
1 'polypeptide(L)'
;MVHTILGSSWLPAWFLSALSPTLARGKRVYWIDVGNRFDAYGLSRTARNQGLDPRKALAGVQLARPFNVYQLETMVRTKLPAVWKGEPIILSDPLAPFLDEDLPMEEMERLLPKFLDALHRLPAQWIILGVERKTTPERAIVETALLEDSDCVARFSEVDGPVSLAALGLDPELRAPEEEEGEETTFDWPLPPVMQTPIRGGLHV
;
A
#
# COMPACT_ATOMS: atom_id res chain seq x y z
N MET A 1 -6.92 1.04 2.94
CA MET A 1 -7.44 0.28 1.79
C MET A 1 -6.34 -0.59 1.23
N VAL A 2 -6.57 -1.88 1.07
CA VAL A 2 -5.63 -2.91 0.62
C VAL A 2 -6.13 -3.52 -0.69
N HIS A 3 -5.40 -3.25 -1.78
CA HIS A 3 -5.65 -3.83 -3.09
C HIS A 3 -4.58 -4.87 -3.39
N THR A 4 -4.96 -6.15 -3.55
CA THR A 4 -4.03 -7.22 -3.91
C THR A 4 -4.19 -7.61 -5.38
N ILE A 5 -3.07 -7.59 -6.10
CA ILE A 5 -2.98 -8.07 -7.47
C ILE A 5 -2.10 -9.31 -7.46
N LEU A 6 -2.64 -10.43 -7.92
CA LEU A 6 -1.89 -11.67 -8.10
C LEU A 6 -1.42 -11.81 -9.54
N GLY A 7 -0.27 -12.40 -9.76
CA GLY A 7 0.20 -12.75 -11.09
C GLY A 7 1.54 -13.46 -11.05
N SER A 8 2.14 -13.65 -12.22
CA SER A 8 3.47 -14.27 -12.32
C SER A 8 4.59 -13.35 -11.80
N SER A 9 5.82 -13.83 -11.88
CA SER A 9 7.02 -13.06 -11.51
C SER A 9 7.23 -11.78 -12.32
N TRP A 10 6.52 -11.60 -13.45
CA TRP A 10 6.55 -10.41 -14.29
C TRP A 10 5.71 -9.25 -13.74
N LEU A 11 4.72 -9.54 -12.91
CA LEU A 11 3.77 -8.54 -12.40
C LEU A 11 4.47 -7.30 -11.81
N PRO A 12 5.47 -7.40 -10.92
CA PRO A 12 6.15 -6.22 -10.38
C PRO A 12 6.80 -5.32 -11.44
N ALA A 13 7.48 -5.92 -12.42
CA ALA A 13 8.18 -5.17 -13.47
C ALA A 13 7.19 -4.50 -14.44
N TRP A 14 6.11 -5.21 -14.79
CA TRP A 14 5.02 -4.65 -15.57
C TRP A 14 4.36 -3.48 -14.83
N PHE A 15 4.01 -3.67 -13.55
CA PHE A 15 3.33 -2.66 -12.74
C PHE A 15 4.17 -1.40 -12.60
N LEU A 16 5.47 -1.55 -12.32
CA LEU A 16 6.41 -0.44 -12.26
C LEU A 16 6.49 0.32 -13.58
N SER A 17 6.49 -0.39 -14.71
CA SER A 17 6.47 0.23 -16.05
C SER A 17 5.15 0.95 -16.33
N ALA A 18 4.01 0.39 -15.91
CA ALA A 18 2.70 1.00 -16.05
C ALA A 18 2.58 2.32 -15.26
N LEU A 19 3.31 2.44 -14.14
CA LEU A 19 3.39 3.68 -13.34
C LEU A 19 4.26 4.78 -13.95
N SER A 20 5.06 4.48 -15.00
CA SER A 20 6.01 5.43 -15.60
C SER A 20 5.42 6.82 -15.90
N PRO A 21 4.26 6.95 -16.57
CA PRO A 21 3.64 8.25 -16.83
C PRO A 21 3.33 9.04 -15.55
N THR A 22 2.74 8.37 -14.57
CA THR A 22 2.30 8.96 -13.30
C THR A 22 3.49 9.47 -12.50
N LEU A 23 4.55 8.67 -12.39
CA LEU A 23 5.79 9.04 -11.72
C LEU A 23 6.52 10.19 -12.44
N ALA A 24 6.56 10.17 -13.77
CA ALA A 24 7.18 11.22 -14.56
C ALA A 24 6.48 12.59 -14.42
N ARG A 25 5.18 12.60 -14.07
CA ARG A 25 4.40 13.81 -13.74
C ARG A 25 4.63 14.32 -12.32
N GLY A 26 5.48 13.65 -11.53
CA GLY A 26 5.86 14.08 -10.18
C GLY A 26 5.06 13.45 -9.06
N LYS A 27 4.18 12.47 -9.34
CA LYS A 27 3.61 11.63 -8.30
C LYS A 27 4.70 10.78 -7.66
N ARG A 28 4.49 10.45 -6.39
CA ARG A 28 5.42 9.67 -5.58
C ARG A 28 4.76 8.41 -5.09
N VAL A 29 5.55 7.36 -4.94
CA VAL A 29 5.14 6.11 -4.33
C VAL A 29 6.21 5.59 -3.39
N TYR A 30 5.79 4.86 -2.35
CA TYR A 30 6.70 4.11 -1.50
C TYR A 30 6.72 2.65 -1.97
N TRP A 31 7.84 2.20 -2.52
CA TRP A 31 8.01 0.85 -3.03
C TRP A 31 8.79 -0.01 -2.04
N ILE A 32 8.13 -1.03 -1.48
CA ILE A 32 8.76 -2.04 -0.62
C ILE A 32 9.01 -3.28 -1.49
N ASP A 33 10.28 -3.49 -1.88
CA ASP A 33 10.72 -4.56 -2.76
C ASP A 33 11.15 -5.79 -1.95
N VAL A 34 10.18 -6.63 -1.58
CA VAL A 34 10.42 -7.87 -0.81
C VAL A 34 10.94 -8.98 -1.73
N GLY A 35 10.38 -9.05 -2.95
CA GLY A 35 10.80 -10.02 -3.96
C GLY A 35 12.20 -9.77 -4.55
N ASN A 36 12.84 -8.65 -4.21
CA ASN A 36 14.12 -8.19 -4.75
C ASN A 36 14.15 -8.14 -6.29
N ARG A 37 13.06 -7.63 -6.89
CA ARG A 37 12.82 -7.58 -8.34
C ARG A 37 12.57 -6.17 -8.88
N PHE A 38 12.85 -5.12 -8.11
CA PHE A 38 12.70 -3.75 -8.60
C PHE A 38 13.56 -3.47 -9.84
N ASP A 39 12.92 -3.11 -10.96
CA ASP A 39 13.57 -2.88 -12.26
C ASP A 39 13.68 -1.39 -12.62
N ALA A 40 14.69 -0.72 -12.08
CA ALA A 40 14.99 0.68 -12.39
C ALA A 40 15.30 0.92 -13.88
N TYR A 41 15.90 -0.07 -14.55
CA TYR A 41 16.25 0.03 -15.96
C TYR A 41 15.03 -0.06 -16.86
N GLY A 42 14.10 -0.98 -16.55
CA GLY A 42 12.79 -1.10 -17.17
C GLY A 42 11.99 0.19 -17.05
N LEU A 43 11.83 0.72 -15.83
CA LEU A 43 11.16 2.01 -15.61
C LEU A 43 11.77 3.13 -16.45
N SER A 44 13.09 3.26 -16.42
CA SER A 44 13.80 4.29 -17.18
C SER A 44 13.62 4.14 -18.69
N ARG A 45 13.65 2.91 -19.20
CA ARG A 45 13.50 2.60 -20.62
C ARG A 45 12.09 2.89 -21.08
N THR A 46 11.09 2.49 -20.30
CA THR A 46 9.67 2.79 -20.55
C THR A 46 9.42 4.30 -20.60
N ALA A 47 9.94 5.05 -19.63
CA ALA A 47 9.84 6.51 -19.63
C ALA A 47 10.43 7.13 -20.91
N ARG A 48 11.64 6.74 -21.32
CA ARG A 48 12.25 7.23 -22.58
C ARG A 48 11.41 6.92 -23.80
N ASN A 49 10.93 5.68 -23.91
CA ASN A 49 10.13 5.22 -25.05
C ASN A 49 8.79 5.97 -25.14
N GLN A 50 8.27 6.46 -24.01
CA GLN A 50 7.06 7.28 -23.94
C GLN A 50 7.34 8.79 -24.09
N GLY A 51 8.59 9.21 -24.33
CA GLY A 51 8.97 10.63 -24.42
C GLY A 51 8.98 11.37 -23.07
N LEU A 52 9.01 10.64 -21.95
CA LEU A 52 9.00 11.17 -20.60
C LEU A 52 10.42 11.29 -20.04
N ASP A 53 10.60 12.12 -19.00
CA ASP A 53 11.87 12.25 -18.28
C ASP A 53 12.11 11.04 -17.34
N PRO A 54 13.09 10.18 -17.63
CA PRO A 54 13.38 8.99 -16.81
C PRO A 54 13.87 9.34 -15.41
N ARG A 55 14.55 10.48 -15.24
CA ARG A 55 15.07 10.90 -13.94
C ARG A 55 13.92 11.29 -13.02
N LYS A 56 12.91 11.98 -13.56
CA LYS A 56 11.68 12.28 -12.81
C LYS A 56 10.92 11.02 -12.43
N ALA A 57 10.76 10.09 -13.36
CA ALA A 57 10.09 8.81 -13.08
C ALA A 57 10.79 8.03 -11.95
N LEU A 58 12.12 7.90 -12.00
CA LEU A 58 12.90 7.25 -10.94
C LEU A 58 12.81 8.00 -9.60
N ALA A 59 12.88 9.34 -9.63
CA ALA A 59 12.80 10.15 -8.42
C ALA A 59 11.43 10.08 -7.71
N GLY A 60 10.39 9.67 -8.43
CA GLY A 60 9.06 9.39 -7.87
C GLY A 60 9.00 8.13 -6.99
N VAL A 61 10.04 7.28 -6.99
CA VAL A 61 10.03 6.03 -6.22
C VAL A 61 10.90 6.13 -4.97
N GLN A 62 10.29 6.03 -3.79
CA GLN A 62 11.00 5.79 -2.54
C GLN A 62 11.12 4.29 -2.29
N LEU A 63 12.32 3.73 -2.46
CA LEU A 63 12.57 2.29 -2.40
C LEU A 63 13.04 1.83 -1.01
N ALA A 64 12.46 0.74 -0.51
CA ALA A 64 12.94 0.00 0.65
C ALA A 64 13.01 -1.51 0.33
N ARG A 65 13.98 -2.22 0.92
CA ARG A 65 14.22 -3.66 0.71
C ARG A 65 14.39 -4.40 2.03
N PRO A 66 13.32 -5.01 2.59
CA PRO A 66 13.46 -5.99 3.65
C PRO A 66 13.94 -7.32 3.07
N PHE A 67 14.87 -8.00 3.75
CA PHE A 67 15.46 -9.26 3.29
C PHE A 67 14.83 -10.51 3.92
N ASN A 68 13.97 -10.35 4.93
CA ASN A 68 13.28 -11.47 5.59
C ASN A 68 11.97 -11.00 6.23
N VAL A 69 11.19 -11.97 6.74
CA VAL A 69 9.87 -11.72 7.33
C VAL A 69 9.93 -10.79 8.54
N TYR A 70 10.97 -10.89 9.38
CA TYR A 70 11.13 -10.05 10.56
C TYR A 70 11.37 -8.58 10.20
N GLN A 71 12.21 -8.35 9.18
CA GLN A 71 12.47 -7.00 8.67
C GLN A 71 11.25 -6.42 7.97
N LEU A 72 10.49 -7.24 7.24
CA LEU A 72 9.23 -6.83 6.61
C LEU A 72 8.19 -6.43 7.67
N GLU A 73 7.96 -7.28 8.67
CA GLU A 73 7.03 -7.01 9.77
C GLU A 73 7.41 -5.73 10.52
N THR A 74 8.69 -5.58 10.88
CA THR A 74 9.18 -4.38 11.57
C THR A 74 9.02 -3.14 10.69
N MET A 75 9.28 -3.27 9.38
CA MET A 75 9.15 -2.16 8.43
C MET A 75 7.71 -1.65 8.36
N VAL A 76 6.75 -2.55 8.13
CA VAL A 76 5.33 -2.20 8.01
C VAL A 76 4.76 -1.68 9.34
N ARG A 77 5.08 -2.33 10.46
CA ARG A 77 4.51 -1.96 11.76
C ARG A 77 5.10 -0.70 12.39
N THR A 78 6.39 -0.41 12.14
CA THR A 78 7.09 0.63 12.90
C THR A 78 7.81 1.65 12.04
N LYS A 79 8.60 1.23 11.05
CA LYS A 79 9.47 2.15 10.31
C LYS A 79 8.68 2.99 9.31
N LEU A 80 7.77 2.36 8.57
CA LEU A 80 6.98 3.00 7.54
C LEU A 80 6.01 4.05 8.11
N PRO A 81 5.22 3.77 9.18
CA PRO A 81 4.36 4.79 9.78
C PRO A 81 5.10 6.06 10.23
N ALA A 82 6.38 5.95 10.60
CA ALA A 82 7.18 7.08 11.05
C ALA A 82 7.68 7.99 9.91
N VAL A 83 7.71 7.50 8.67
CA VAL A 83 8.30 8.22 7.51
C VAL A 83 7.32 8.44 6.36
N TRP A 84 6.17 7.77 6.38
CA TRP A 84 5.13 7.86 5.37
C TRP A 84 4.48 9.25 5.36
N LYS A 85 4.23 9.81 4.16
CA LYS A 85 3.70 11.17 4.00
C LYS A 85 2.40 11.21 3.20
N GLY A 86 1.67 10.10 3.13
CA GLY A 86 0.41 10.01 2.38
C GLY A 86 0.53 9.38 1.00
N GLU A 87 1.74 9.05 0.52
CA GLU A 87 1.91 8.44 -0.80
C GLU A 87 1.37 7.00 -0.84
N PRO A 88 0.86 6.51 -1.98
CA PRO A 88 0.53 5.09 -2.15
C PRO A 88 1.73 4.20 -1.84
N ILE A 89 1.48 3.07 -1.18
CA ILE A 89 2.50 2.09 -0.82
C ILE A 89 2.33 0.87 -1.71
N ILE A 90 3.37 0.56 -2.48
CA ILE A 90 3.44 -0.66 -3.28
C ILE A 90 4.29 -1.66 -2.51
N LEU A 91 3.69 -2.79 -2.15
CA LEU A 91 4.36 -3.89 -1.49
C LEU A 91 4.56 -5.02 -2.49
N SER A 92 5.79 -5.15 -2.99
CA SER A 92 6.14 -6.10 -4.03
C SER A 92 6.56 -7.43 -3.45
N ASP A 93 5.75 -8.45 -3.73
CA ASP A 93 5.95 -9.86 -3.37
C ASP A 93 6.11 -10.15 -1.87
N PRO A 94 5.20 -9.66 -1.00
CA PRO A 94 5.33 -9.83 0.45
C PRO A 94 5.18 -11.29 0.91
N LEU A 95 4.59 -12.16 0.10
CA LEU A 95 4.41 -13.57 0.44
C LEU A 95 5.73 -14.34 0.43
N ALA A 96 6.72 -13.90 -0.35
CA ALA A 96 7.99 -14.62 -0.51
C ALA A 96 8.65 -15.05 0.82
N PRO A 97 8.90 -14.15 1.79
CA PRO A 97 9.54 -14.54 3.04
C PRO A 97 8.64 -15.35 3.98
N PHE A 98 7.31 -15.32 3.83
CA PHE A 98 6.39 -16.18 4.58
C PHE A 98 6.33 -17.60 4.01
N LEU A 99 6.61 -17.75 2.72
CA LEU A 99 6.63 -19.03 2.02
C LEU A 99 8.02 -19.69 2.02
N ASP A 100 8.99 -19.05 2.67
CA ASP A 100 10.36 -19.56 2.83
C ASP A 100 10.38 -20.76 3.79
N GLU A 101 10.85 -21.92 3.31
CA GLU A 101 10.93 -23.17 4.08
C GLU A 101 11.76 -23.04 5.37
N ASP A 102 12.73 -22.10 5.40
CA ASP A 102 13.57 -21.84 6.56
C ASP A 102 12.83 -21.08 7.69
N LEU A 103 11.66 -20.51 7.41
CA LEU A 103 10.81 -19.89 8.43
C LEU A 103 10.02 -20.96 9.21
N PRO A 104 10.19 -21.13 10.54
CA PRO A 104 9.40 -22.08 11.30
C PRO A 104 7.89 -21.76 11.25
N MET A 105 7.05 -22.80 11.21
CA MET A 105 5.58 -22.64 11.14
C MET A 105 5.03 -21.81 12.31
N GLU A 106 5.51 -22.04 13.53
CA GLU A 106 5.12 -21.26 14.72
C GLU A 106 5.44 -19.76 14.56
N GLU A 107 6.57 -19.44 13.94
CA GLU A 107 6.94 -18.05 13.66
C GLU A 107 6.07 -17.44 12.57
N MET A 108 5.76 -18.19 11.52
CA MET A 108 4.82 -17.77 10.48
C MET A 108 3.43 -17.45 11.06
N GLU A 109 2.87 -18.36 11.87
CA GLU A 109 1.58 -18.20 12.54
C GLU A 109 1.58 -17.00 13.50
N ARG A 110 2.71 -16.71 14.15
CA ARG A 110 2.87 -15.56 15.05
C ARG A 110 3.01 -14.23 14.31
N LEU A 111 3.64 -14.21 13.14
CA LEU A 111 3.99 -13.00 12.40
C LEU A 111 2.91 -12.58 11.41
N LEU A 112 2.24 -13.53 10.76
CA LEU A 112 1.25 -13.23 9.72
C LEU A 112 0.11 -12.34 10.23
N PRO A 113 -0.56 -12.62 11.37
CA PRO A 113 -1.63 -11.74 11.87
C PRO A 113 -1.14 -10.33 12.20
N LYS A 114 0.11 -10.19 12.71
CA LYS A 114 0.70 -8.89 13.03
C LYS A 114 1.01 -8.08 11.79
N PHE A 115 1.45 -8.75 10.74
CA PHE A 115 1.71 -8.13 9.45
C PHE A 115 0.40 -7.62 8.83
N LEU A 116 -0.64 -8.45 8.78
CA LEU A 116 -1.96 -8.07 8.25
C LEU A 116 -2.59 -6.91 9.04
N ASP A 117 -2.63 -7.01 10.38
CA ASP A 117 -3.09 -5.93 11.25
C ASP A 117 -2.30 -4.62 11.04
N ALA A 118 -0.99 -4.71 10.79
CA ALA A 118 -0.18 -3.53 10.51
C ALA A 118 -0.50 -2.86 9.17
N LEU A 119 -1.00 -3.58 8.16
CA LEU A 119 -1.49 -2.99 6.91
C LEU A 119 -2.71 -2.10 7.18
N HIS A 120 -3.65 -2.56 8.01
CA HIS A 120 -4.88 -1.81 8.33
C HIS A 120 -4.65 -0.63 9.26
N ARG A 121 -3.67 -0.72 10.15
CA ARG A 121 -3.34 0.38 11.09
C ARG A 121 -2.80 1.63 10.41
N LEU A 122 -2.14 1.48 9.26
CA LEU A 122 -1.69 2.61 8.46
C LEU A 122 -2.81 2.95 7.47
N PRO A 123 -3.43 4.15 7.53
CA PRO A 123 -4.53 4.54 6.66
C PRO A 123 -4.03 4.91 5.24
N ALA A 124 -3.21 4.03 4.66
CA ALA A 124 -2.65 4.19 3.34
C ALA A 124 -3.46 3.41 2.30
N GLN A 125 -3.25 3.79 1.04
CA GLN A 125 -3.57 2.95 -0.10
C GLN A 125 -2.43 1.96 -0.30
N TRP A 126 -2.66 0.71 0.11
CA TRP A 126 -1.75 -0.39 -0.10
C TRP A 126 -2.06 -1.08 -1.43
N ILE A 127 -1.04 -1.26 -2.25
CA ILE A 127 -1.11 -2.06 -3.48
C ILE A 127 -0.12 -3.21 -3.33
N ILE A 128 -0.65 -4.40 -3.12
CA ILE A 128 0.13 -5.60 -2.89
C ILE A 128 0.26 -6.35 -4.21
N LEU A 129 1.49 -6.58 -4.65
CA LEU A 129 1.79 -7.34 -5.86
C LEU A 129 2.22 -8.75 -5.43
N GLY A 130 1.26 -9.66 -5.31
CA GLY A 130 1.48 -11.05 -4.94
C GLY A 130 1.97 -11.86 -6.13
N VAL A 131 3.15 -12.50 -6.02
CA VAL A 131 3.62 -13.39 -7.07
C VAL A 131 3.23 -14.83 -6.76
N GLU A 132 2.41 -15.37 -7.66
CA GLU A 132 1.90 -16.74 -7.62
C GLU A 132 3.07 -17.73 -7.67
N ARG A 133 3.05 -18.67 -6.74
CA ARG A 133 4.06 -19.72 -6.64
C ARG A 133 3.42 -21.01 -6.15
N LYS A 134 4.03 -22.13 -6.51
CA LYS A 134 3.67 -23.41 -5.89
C LYS A 134 4.11 -23.37 -4.42
N THR A 135 3.21 -23.73 -3.53
CA THR A 135 3.45 -23.79 -2.09
C THR A 135 2.89 -25.10 -1.53
N THR A 136 3.31 -25.47 -0.31
CA THR A 136 2.73 -26.61 0.39
C THR A 136 1.34 -26.26 0.91
N PRO A 137 0.44 -27.24 1.12
CA PRO A 137 -0.89 -26.99 1.68
C PRO A 137 -0.85 -26.23 3.02
N GLU A 138 0.12 -26.51 3.87
CA GLU A 138 0.29 -25.88 5.18
C GLU A 138 0.60 -24.38 5.08
N ARG A 139 1.29 -23.97 4.01
CA ARG A 139 1.67 -22.57 3.77
C ARG A 139 0.72 -21.84 2.82
N ALA A 140 -0.22 -22.54 2.18
CA ALA A 140 -1.26 -21.92 1.35
C ALA A 140 -2.13 -20.94 2.14
N ILE A 141 -2.25 -21.15 3.47
CA ILE A 141 -2.95 -20.24 4.39
C ILE A 141 -2.46 -18.80 4.31
N VAL A 142 -1.18 -18.56 4.00
CA VAL A 142 -0.63 -17.20 3.94
C VAL A 142 -1.27 -16.40 2.82
N GLU A 143 -1.40 -17.01 1.64
CA GLU A 143 -2.07 -16.37 0.51
C GLU A 143 -3.56 -16.20 0.80
N THR A 144 -4.23 -17.24 1.31
CA THR A 144 -5.65 -17.16 1.67
C THR A 144 -5.94 -16.03 2.65
N ALA A 145 -5.17 -15.94 3.74
CA ALA A 145 -5.33 -14.89 4.75
C ALA A 145 -5.11 -13.49 4.17
N LEU A 146 -4.11 -13.30 3.30
CA LEU A 146 -3.89 -12.03 2.63
C LEU A 146 -5.06 -11.64 1.73
N LEU A 147 -5.61 -12.59 0.97
CA LEU A 147 -6.73 -12.35 0.06
C LEU A 147 -8.02 -12.02 0.81
N GLU A 148 -8.27 -12.69 1.94
CA GLU A 148 -9.41 -12.41 2.82
C GLU A 148 -9.28 -11.03 3.51
N ASP A 149 -8.05 -10.62 3.79
CA ASP A 149 -7.73 -9.33 4.41
C ASP A 149 -7.68 -8.16 3.40
N SER A 150 -7.80 -8.44 2.10
CA SER A 150 -7.76 -7.45 1.03
C SER A 150 -9.16 -6.89 0.71
N ASP A 151 -9.25 -5.57 0.57
CA ASP A 151 -10.49 -4.89 0.14
C ASP A 151 -10.83 -5.16 -1.33
N CYS A 152 -9.80 -5.34 -2.17
CA CYS A 152 -9.97 -5.63 -3.58
C CYS A 152 -8.91 -6.63 -4.05
N VAL A 153 -9.33 -7.58 -4.89
CA VAL A 153 -8.45 -8.62 -5.43
C VAL A 153 -8.59 -8.67 -6.95
N ALA A 154 -7.46 -8.58 -7.65
CA ALA A 154 -7.38 -8.72 -9.10
C ALA A 154 -6.30 -9.73 -9.50
N ARG A 155 -6.39 -10.26 -10.73
CA ARG A 155 -5.39 -11.16 -11.31
C ARG A 155 -4.80 -10.60 -12.60
N PHE A 156 -3.49 -10.71 -12.74
CA PHE A 156 -2.69 -10.34 -13.88
C PHE A 156 -2.27 -11.60 -14.65
N SER A 157 -2.45 -11.59 -15.98
CA SER A 157 -2.01 -12.65 -16.90
C SER A 157 -0.88 -12.14 -17.80
N GLU A 158 0.11 -12.96 -18.14
CA GLU A 158 1.14 -12.57 -19.13
C GLU A 158 0.63 -12.62 -20.57
N VAL A 159 -0.35 -13.51 -20.85
CA VAL A 159 -0.84 -13.77 -22.22
C VAL A 159 -1.88 -12.73 -22.63
N ASP A 160 -2.80 -12.43 -21.72
CA ASP A 160 -3.96 -11.57 -21.95
C ASP A 160 -3.99 -10.36 -21.01
N GLY A 161 -2.84 -10.01 -20.43
CA GLY A 161 -2.72 -9.16 -19.25
C GLY A 161 -3.62 -7.92 -19.24
N PRO A 162 -4.06 -7.46 -18.07
CA PRO A 162 -4.83 -6.23 -17.97
C PRO A 162 -4.08 -5.13 -18.70
N VAL A 163 -4.76 -4.53 -19.68
CA VAL A 163 -4.13 -3.60 -20.62
C VAL A 163 -3.74 -2.28 -19.92
N SER A 164 -4.23 -2.05 -18.69
CA SER A 164 -4.01 -0.83 -17.90
C SER A 164 -4.20 -1.05 -16.39
N LEU A 165 -3.75 -0.09 -15.57
CA LEU A 165 -4.04 -0.04 -14.13
C LEU A 165 -5.54 0.05 -13.84
N ALA A 166 -6.31 0.75 -14.68
CA ALA A 166 -7.76 0.85 -14.57
C ALA A 166 -8.45 -0.51 -14.74
N ALA A 167 -7.93 -1.38 -15.62
CA ALA A 167 -8.44 -2.75 -15.76
C ALA A 167 -8.18 -3.62 -14.52
N LEU A 168 -7.22 -3.23 -13.68
CA LEU A 168 -6.98 -3.80 -12.35
C LEU A 168 -7.76 -3.08 -11.25
N GLY A 169 -8.71 -2.19 -11.57
CA GLY A 169 -9.47 -1.44 -10.56
C GLY A 169 -8.66 -0.37 -9.83
N LEU A 170 -7.54 0.09 -10.40
CA LEU A 170 -6.73 1.16 -9.85
C LEU A 170 -6.87 2.45 -10.66
N ASP A 171 -6.93 3.59 -9.97
CA ASP A 171 -6.76 4.89 -10.62
C ASP A 171 -5.35 4.98 -11.22
N PRO A 172 -5.19 5.24 -12.54
CA PRO A 172 -3.89 5.46 -13.17
C PRO A 172 -3.07 6.60 -12.53
N GLU A 173 -3.72 7.61 -11.95
CA GLU A 173 -3.05 8.72 -11.26
C GLU A 173 -2.76 8.41 -9.79
N LEU A 174 -3.17 7.24 -9.30
CA LEU A 174 -3.12 6.82 -7.91
C LEU A 174 -3.60 7.92 -6.95
N ARG A 175 -4.73 8.56 -7.27
CA ARG A 175 -5.34 9.49 -6.32
C ARG A 175 -5.78 8.70 -5.09
N ALA A 176 -5.61 9.31 -3.93
CA ALA A 176 -6.28 8.80 -2.73
C ALA A 176 -7.78 8.71 -3.05
N PRO A 177 -8.51 7.72 -2.49
CA PRO A 177 -9.96 7.77 -2.52
C PRO A 177 -10.34 9.15 -1.99
N GLU A 178 -11.12 9.90 -2.78
CA GLU A 178 -11.67 11.17 -2.34
C GLU A 178 -12.28 10.88 -0.97
N GLU A 179 -11.83 11.57 0.08
CA GLU A 179 -12.72 11.77 1.23
C GLU A 179 -14.01 12.20 0.56
N GLU A 180 -15.11 11.44 0.73
CA GLU A 180 -16.42 11.96 0.37
C GLU A 180 -16.39 13.39 0.87
N GLU A 181 -16.49 14.36 -0.06
CA GLU A 181 -16.77 15.73 0.31
C GLU A 181 -18.09 15.61 1.05
N GLY A 182 -18.01 15.34 2.36
CA GLY A 182 -19.11 15.42 3.26
C GLY A 182 -19.57 16.82 3.00
N GLU A 183 -20.77 16.91 2.42
CA GLU A 183 -21.40 18.17 2.07
C GLU A 183 -20.98 19.16 3.14
N GLU A 184 -20.29 20.24 2.74
CA GLU A 184 -20.12 21.41 3.59
C GLU A 184 -21.55 21.82 3.92
N THR A 185 -22.10 21.20 4.97
CA THR A 185 -23.25 21.66 5.68
C THR A 185 -22.70 22.88 6.36
N THR A 186 -22.81 24.01 5.65
CA THR A 186 -22.67 25.34 6.20
C THR A 186 -23.60 25.38 7.40
N PHE A 187 -23.04 25.10 8.57
CA PHE A 187 -23.80 25.08 9.80
C PHE A 187 -24.07 26.54 10.14
N ASP A 188 -25.30 26.98 9.90
CA ASP A 188 -25.73 28.33 10.22
C ASP A 188 -25.68 28.52 11.74
N TRP A 189 -24.71 29.31 12.16
CA TRP A 189 -24.59 29.91 13.49
C TRP A 189 -25.91 30.61 13.88
N PRO A 190 -26.41 30.48 15.13
CA PRO A 190 -25.69 30.83 16.36
C PRO A 190 -25.39 29.71 17.37
N LEU A 191 -24.23 29.81 18.04
CA LEU A 191 -23.95 29.02 19.25
C LEU A 191 -25.03 29.25 20.31
N PRO A 192 -25.37 28.23 21.10
CA PRO A 192 -26.21 28.40 22.27
C PRO A 192 -25.56 29.35 23.29
N PRO A 193 -26.37 30.09 24.06
CA PRO A 193 -25.87 31.03 25.05
C PRO A 193 -25.07 30.29 26.14
N VAL A 194 -23.91 30.84 26.46
CA VAL A 194 -23.04 30.39 27.56
C VAL A 194 -23.86 30.39 28.85
N MET A 195 -24.09 29.22 29.45
CA MET A 195 -24.66 29.11 30.79
C MET A 195 -23.70 29.76 31.80
N GLN A 196 -24.04 30.97 32.25
CA GLN A 196 -23.40 31.58 33.41
C GLN A 196 -23.84 30.82 34.67
N THR A 197 -22.91 30.12 35.31
CA THR A 197 -23.12 29.60 36.66
C THR A 197 -23.05 30.78 37.64
N PRO A 198 -24.03 30.97 38.55
CA PRO A 198 -23.97 32.08 39.49
C PRO A 198 -22.94 31.79 40.59
N ILE A 199 -21.98 32.70 40.75
CA ILE A 199 -21.12 32.77 41.94
C ILE A 199 -22.02 33.13 43.13
N ARG A 200 -22.22 32.19 44.05
CA ARG A 200 -22.86 32.46 45.36
C ARG A 200 -21.90 33.29 46.23
N GLY A 201 -22.03 34.60 46.18
CA GLY A 201 -21.56 35.50 47.23
C GLY A 201 -22.58 35.55 48.36
N GLY A 202 -22.30 34.87 49.47
CA GLY A 202 -23.03 35.05 50.73
C GLY A 202 -22.32 36.11 51.57
N LEU A 203 -22.92 37.30 51.66
CA LEU A 203 -22.68 38.28 52.71
C LEU A 203 -23.89 38.21 53.66
N HIS A 204 -23.65 37.87 54.92
CA HIS A 204 -24.56 38.20 56.01
C HIS A 204 -23.91 39.29 56.87
N VAL A 205 -24.79 40.22 57.21
CA VAL A 205 -24.66 41.44 58.04
C VAL A 205 -24.12 41.12 59.43
#